data_AF-A0A377K4R9-F1
#
_entry.id   AF-A0A377K4R9-F1
#
_cell.length_a   1.000
_cell.length_b   1.000
_cell.length_c   1.000
_cell.angle_alpha   90.00
_cell.angle_beta   90.00
_cell.angle_gamma   90.00
#
_symmetry.space_group_name_H-M   'P 1'
#
loop_
_entity.id
_entity.type
_entity.pdbx_description
1 polymer ?
#
loop_
_entity_poly.entity_id
_entity_poly.type
_entity_poly.pdbx_seq_one_letter_code
_entity_poly.pdbx_strand_id
1 'polypeptide(L)'
;MAIGCISQRGESPVSRNESLDNEITAALEIGYLLRLAHNSSSMVEQAVYVSRAGFYVSTLPTLFTRNVPTRYYGYVTQPWFIGHSQRENRHRAVRWFTSQPEHASNTEPQVTVSVPVDSNNYWYGVLGMSIPVRTMQQFLRNAIDKNLDGEYQLYDSKLRFLTSSNSDHPTGKYF
;
A
#
# COMPACT_ATOMS: atom_id res chain seq x y z
N MET A 1 -11.22 -10.36 3.03
CA MET A 1 -11.12 -9.82 1.66
C MET A 1 -12.37 -9.03 1.35
N ALA A 2 -12.19 -7.83 0.84
CA ALA A 2 -13.27 -6.96 0.39
C ALA A 2 -12.95 -6.43 -1.00
N ILE A 3 -13.99 -6.30 -1.82
CA ILE A 3 -13.92 -5.75 -3.17
C ILE A 3 -14.92 -4.60 -3.24
N GLY A 4 -14.48 -3.48 -3.78
CA GLY A 4 -15.37 -2.36 -4.09
C GLY A 4 -15.20 -1.95 -5.54
N CYS A 5 -16.31 -1.87 -6.29
CA CYS A 5 -16.34 -1.36 -7.66
C CYS A 5 -17.22 -0.11 -7.76
N ILE A 6 -16.78 0.87 -8.52
CA ILE A 6 -17.58 2.02 -8.95
C ILE A 6 -18.10 1.71 -10.36
N SER A 7 -19.41 1.62 -10.53
CA SER A 7 -20.03 1.39 -11.83
C SER A 7 -19.83 2.62 -12.73
N GLN A 8 -18.99 2.52 -13.76
CA GLN A 8 -18.91 3.51 -14.84
C GLN A 8 -19.74 3.04 -16.05
N ARG A 9 -20.82 3.76 -16.39
CA ARG A 9 -21.57 3.56 -17.63
C ARG A 9 -20.89 4.33 -18.77
N GLY A 10 -20.51 3.62 -19.82
CA GLY A 10 -20.34 4.15 -21.18
C GLY A 10 -18.91 4.14 -21.71
N GLU A 11 -18.58 3.15 -22.56
CA GLU A 11 -17.91 3.29 -23.87
C GLU A 11 -17.32 1.94 -24.37
N SER A 12 -17.85 1.47 -25.53
CA SER A 12 -17.40 0.42 -26.51
C SER A 12 -16.75 -0.91 -26.04
N PRO A 13 -17.18 -2.09 -26.54
CA PRO A 13 -17.55 -3.20 -25.64
C PRO A 13 -16.71 -4.49 -25.70
N VAL A 14 -15.67 -4.67 -26.52
CA VAL A 14 -15.04 -6.01 -26.66
C VAL A 14 -13.62 -6.06 -26.09
N SER A 15 -12.66 -5.34 -26.68
CA SER A 15 -11.25 -5.39 -26.21
C SER A 15 -11.03 -4.75 -24.83
N ARG A 16 -11.78 -3.69 -24.49
CA ARG A 16 -11.71 -3.05 -23.15
C ARG A 16 -12.32 -3.93 -22.06
N ASN A 17 -13.35 -4.70 -22.39
CA ASN A 17 -13.99 -5.62 -21.45
C ASN A 17 -13.06 -6.79 -21.13
N GLU A 18 -12.43 -7.41 -22.14
CA GLU A 18 -11.47 -8.51 -21.90
C GLU A 18 -10.28 -8.06 -21.04
N SER A 19 -9.70 -6.87 -21.31
CA SER A 19 -8.61 -6.36 -20.46
C SER A 19 -9.04 -6.08 -19.03
N LEU A 20 -10.28 -5.62 -18.82
CA LEU A 20 -10.83 -5.36 -17.49
C LEU A 20 -11.14 -6.67 -16.76
N ASP A 21 -11.74 -7.64 -17.45
CA ASP A 21 -12.06 -8.96 -16.89
C ASP A 21 -10.78 -9.71 -16.47
N ASN A 22 -9.73 -9.62 -17.30
CA ASN A 22 -8.41 -10.14 -16.96
C ASN A 22 -7.80 -9.43 -15.74
N GLU A 23 -7.93 -8.10 -15.66
CA GLU A 23 -7.44 -7.33 -14.52
C GLU A 23 -8.18 -7.69 -13.22
N ILE A 24 -9.51 -7.79 -13.27
CA ILE A 24 -10.34 -8.20 -12.13
C ILE A 24 -9.94 -9.61 -11.68
N THR A 25 -9.82 -10.55 -12.62
CA THR A 25 -9.42 -11.94 -12.31
C THR A 25 -8.04 -11.98 -11.65
N ALA A 26 -7.04 -11.31 -12.24
CA ALA A 26 -5.71 -11.22 -11.66
C ALA A 26 -5.71 -10.55 -10.27
N ALA A 27 -6.48 -9.48 -10.10
CA ALA A 27 -6.60 -8.79 -8.81
C ALA A 27 -7.24 -9.69 -7.73
N LEU A 28 -8.18 -10.55 -8.10
CA LEU A 28 -8.79 -11.52 -7.20
C LEU A 28 -7.81 -12.64 -6.81
N GLU A 29 -7.07 -13.18 -7.77
CA GLU A 29 -6.04 -14.20 -7.51
C GLU A 29 -4.95 -13.67 -6.59
N ILE A 30 -4.42 -12.48 -6.88
CA ILE A 30 -3.44 -11.79 -6.03
C ILE A 30 -4.05 -11.49 -4.65
N GLY A 31 -5.29 -11.00 -4.60
CA GLY A 31 -5.99 -10.72 -3.34
C GLY A 31 -6.13 -11.98 -2.46
N TYR A 32 -6.37 -13.13 -3.08
CA TYR A 32 -6.42 -14.41 -2.38
C TYR A 32 -5.05 -14.85 -1.86
N LEU A 33 -4.01 -14.80 -2.70
CA LEU A 33 -2.64 -15.12 -2.29
C LEU A 33 -2.16 -14.21 -1.14
N LEU A 34 -2.43 -12.91 -1.23
CA LEU A 34 -2.09 -11.94 -0.19
C LEU A 34 -2.85 -12.22 1.11
N ARG A 35 -4.10 -12.66 1.04
CA ARG A 35 -4.86 -13.05 2.23
C ARG A 35 -4.26 -14.29 2.89
N LEU A 36 -3.86 -15.29 2.10
CA LEU A 36 -3.20 -16.49 2.63
C LEU A 36 -1.85 -16.13 3.27
N ALA A 37 -1.04 -15.31 2.60
CA ALA A 37 0.23 -14.84 3.11
C ALA A 37 0.07 -14.00 4.38
N HIS A 38 -0.94 -13.14 4.45
CA HIS A 38 -1.26 -12.33 5.62
C HIS A 38 -1.64 -13.20 6.84
N ASN A 39 -2.34 -14.31 6.63
CA ASN A 39 -2.61 -15.26 7.72
C ASN A 39 -1.33 -15.96 8.24
N SER A 40 -0.25 -15.99 7.45
CA SER A 40 1.03 -16.61 7.81
C SER A 40 2.10 -15.62 8.28
N SER A 41 2.01 -14.34 7.88
CA SER A 41 2.98 -13.29 8.19
C SER A 41 2.31 -12.17 8.96
N SER A 42 2.70 -12.01 10.23
CA SER A 42 2.18 -10.97 11.14
C SER A 42 2.69 -9.56 10.82
N MET A 43 3.51 -9.38 9.78
CA MET A 43 4.19 -8.12 9.50
C MET A 43 3.29 -7.10 8.79
N VAL A 44 2.58 -7.54 7.74
CA VAL A 44 1.73 -6.67 6.92
C VAL A 44 0.36 -6.59 7.57
N GLU A 45 -0.14 -5.40 7.88
CA GLU A 45 -1.49 -5.22 8.44
C GLU A 45 -2.56 -5.21 7.35
N GLN A 46 -2.26 -4.59 6.21
CA GLN A 46 -3.18 -4.51 5.09
C GLN A 46 -2.43 -4.57 3.77
N ALA A 47 -2.95 -5.35 2.82
CA ALA A 47 -2.58 -5.22 1.42
C ALA A 47 -3.80 -4.76 0.61
N VAL A 48 -3.56 -3.90 -0.36
CA VAL A 48 -4.59 -3.35 -1.23
C VAL A 48 -4.08 -3.25 -2.67
N TYR A 49 -4.89 -3.71 -3.61
CA TYR A 49 -4.75 -3.38 -5.02
C TYR A 49 -5.79 -2.34 -5.38
N VAL A 50 -5.37 -1.24 -6.01
CA VAL A 50 -6.28 -0.17 -6.46
C VAL A 50 -6.10 0.01 -7.96
N SER A 51 -7.17 -0.26 -8.70
CA SER A 51 -7.22 -0.11 -10.15
C SER A 51 -7.64 1.30 -10.56
N ARG A 52 -7.07 1.82 -11.65
CA ARG A 52 -7.54 3.06 -12.28
C ARG A 52 -8.92 2.91 -12.93
N ALA A 53 -9.39 1.67 -13.15
CA ALA A 53 -10.71 1.39 -13.70
C ALA A 53 -11.86 1.59 -12.68
N GLY A 54 -11.57 2.02 -11.44
CA GLY A 54 -12.61 2.34 -10.46
C GLY A 54 -12.91 1.23 -9.46
N PHE A 55 -11.99 0.29 -9.25
CA PHE A 55 -12.16 -0.77 -8.25
C PHE A 55 -10.93 -0.97 -7.36
N TYR A 56 -11.12 -1.64 -6.23
CA TYR A 56 -10.04 -2.06 -5.35
C TYR A 56 -10.31 -3.43 -4.73
N VAL A 57 -9.23 -4.13 -4.36
CA VAL A 57 -9.25 -5.38 -3.61
C VAL A 57 -8.40 -5.19 -2.36
N SER A 58 -8.92 -5.55 -1.18
CA SER A 58 -8.17 -5.43 0.08
C SER A 58 -8.24 -6.70 0.91
N THR A 59 -7.11 -7.04 1.57
CA THR A 59 -7.05 -8.16 2.53
C THR A 59 -7.84 -7.87 3.80
N LEU A 60 -7.81 -6.61 4.26
CA LEU A 60 -8.52 -6.17 5.46
C LEU A 60 -10.04 -6.26 5.25
N PRO A 61 -10.78 -7.00 6.10
CA PRO A 61 -12.23 -7.08 5.98
C PRO A 61 -12.87 -5.71 6.24
N THR A 62 -13.78 -5.30 5.37
CA THR A 62 -14.51 -4.05 5.55
C THR A 62 -15.79 -4.33 6.33
N LEU A 63 -15.84 -3.90 7.59
CA LEU A 63 -17.07 -3.95 8.40
C LEU A 63 -18.17 -3.04 7.84
N PHE A 64 -17.81 -2.09 6.98
CA PHE A 64 -18.72 -1.11 6.37
C PHE A 64 -18.62 -1.14 4.85
N THR A 65 -19.41 -2.00 4.21
CA THR A 65 -19.54 -2.11 2.75
C THR A 65 -20.30 -0.94 2.11
N ARG A 66 -20.89 -0.03 2.90
CA ARG A 66 -21.81 1.00 2.39
C ARG A 66 -21.16 2.20 1.66
N ASN A 67 -19.84 2.39 1.76
CA ASN A 67 -19.16 3.58 1.21
C ASN A 67 -18.01 3.23 0.24
N VAL A 68 -18.26 2.30 -0.69
CA VAL A 68 -17.27 1.89 -1.71
C VAL A 68 -16.66 3.08 -2.48
N PRO A 69 -17.46 4.04 -3.01
CA PRO A 69 -16.89 5.19 -3.72
C PRO A 69 -15.99 6.03 -2.83
N THR A 70 -16.44 6.40 -1.63
CA THR A 70 -15.65 7.21 -0.67
C THR A 70 -14.31 6.55 -0.36
N ARG A 71 -14.30 5.23 -0.18
CA ARG A 71 -13.07 4.49 0.12
C ARG A 71 -12.12 4.42 -1.07
N TYR A 72 -12.66 4.17 -2.26
CA TYR A 72 -11.86 4.23 -3.48
C TYR A 72 -11.23 5.62 -3.67
N TYR A 73 -12.03 6.69 -3.52
CA TYR A 73 -11.54 8.06 -3.54
C TYR A 73 -10.45 8.28 -2.50
N GLY A 74 -10.66 7.77 -1.28
CA GLY A 74 -9.67 7.82 -0.21
C GLY A 74 -8.34 7.13 -0.54
N TYR A 75 -8.32 6.13 -1.42
CA TYR A 75 -7.09 5.49 -1.89
C TYR A 75 -6.42 6.25 -3.03
N VAL A 76 -7.17 6.67 -4.05
CA VAL A 76 -6.58 7.34 -5.22
C VAL A 76 -6.07 8.74 -4.93
N THR A 77 -6.45 9.33 -3.79
CA THR A 77 -5.89 10.61 -3.31
C THR A 77 -4.65 10.45 -2.45
N GLN A 78 -4.26 9.22 -2.09
CA GLN A 78 -3.09 9.01 -1.24
C GLN A 78 -1.78 9.31 -1.99
N PRO A 79 -0.76 9.83 -1.29
CA PRO A 79 0.56 10.04 -1.88
C PRO A 79 1.15 8.76 -2.49
N TRP A 80 0.89 7.60 -1.87
CA TRP A 80 1.38 6.32 -2.37
C TRP A 80 0.72 5.89 -3.67
N PHE A 81 -0.49 6.35 -3.97
CA PHE A 81 -1.14 6.07 -5.25
C PHE A 81 -0.71 7.08 -6.32
N ILE A 82 -0.85 8.38 -6.02
CA ILE A 82 -0.55 9.49 -6.95
C ILE A 82 0.93 9.44 -7.37
N GLY A 83 1.80 9.12 -6.41
CA GLY A 83 3.24 9.01 -6.63
C GLY A 83 3.61 7.93 -7.65
N HIS A 84 2.74 7.01 -8.04
CA HIS A 84 3.03 5.99 -9.03
C HIS A 84 2.58 6.32 -10.46
N SER A 85 2.09 7.54 -10.70
CA SER A 85 1.81 7.99 -12.06
C SER A 85 3.03 7.86 -12.97
N GLN A 86 2.81 7.60 -14.26
CA GLN A 86 3.88 7.41 -15.24
C GLN A 86 4.84 8.61 -15.32
N ARG A 87 4.33 9.81 -15.05
CA ARG A 87 5.14 11.03 -15.00
C ARG A 87 6.09 11.04 -13.79
N GLU A 88 5.57 10.70 -12.62
CA GLU A 88 6.29 10.79 -11.33
C GLU A 88 7.18 9.58 -11.05
N ASN A 89 6.80 8.38 -11.53
CA ASN A 89 7.54 7.13 -11.33
C ASN A 89 7.93 6.46 -12.65
N ARG A 90 8.69 7.18 -13.49
CA ARG A 90 9.11 6.68 -14.81
C ARG A 90 9.84 5.34 -14.77
N HIS A 91 10.65 5.12 -13.73
CA HIS A 91 11.44 3.90 -13.54
C HIS A 91 10.63 2.74 -12.94
N ARG A 92 9.33 2.92 -12.70
CA ARG A 92 8.45 1.90 -12.10
C ARG A 92 9.00 1.30 -10.79
N ALA A 93 9.79 2.09 -10.06
CA ALA A 93 10.41 1.66 -8.82
C ALA A 93 9.38 1.49 -7.71
N VAL A 94 9.69 0.58 -6.78
CA VAL A 94 9.02 0.45 -5.49
C VAL A 94 9.21 1.76 -4.70
N ARG A 95 8.16 2.23 -4.03
CA ARG A 95 8.21 3.46 -3.22
C ARG A 95 7.69 3.19 -1.82
N TRP A 96 8.23 3.95 -0.86
CA TRP A 96 7.90 3.86 0.54
C TRP A 96 7.32 5.18 1.00
N PHE A 97 6.20 5.12 1.70
CA PHE A 97 5.45 6.28 2.18
C PHE A 97 5.16 6.12 3.65
N THR A 98 5.36 7.18 4.43
CA THR A 98 4.88 7.26 5.81
C THR A 98 3.56 8.00 5.85
N SER A 99 2.58 7.36 6.48
CA SER A 99 1.35 8.01 6.91
C SER A 99 1.43 8.21 8.42
N GLN A 100 1.67 9.46 8.84
CA GLN A 100 1.40 9.88 10.21
C GLN A 100 -0.06 10.33 10.27
N PRO A 101 -0.86 9.88 11.25
CA PRO A 101 -2.21 10.40 11.42
C PRO A 101 -2.10 11.84 11.90
N GLU A 102 -2.35 12.81 11.01
CA GLU A 102 -2.30 14.23 11.40
C GLU A 102 -3.43 14.62 12.36
N HIS A 103 -4.58 13.93 12.35
CA HIS A 103 -5.78 14.34 13.10
C HIS A 103 -6.66 13.22 13.69
N ALA A 104 -6.21 11.96 13.74
CA ALA A 104 -7.00 10.85 14.30
C ALA A 104 -6.25 10.17 15.45
N SER A 105 -6.70 10.44 16.69
CA SER A 105 -6.06 10.04 17.95
C SER A 105 -5.99 8.53 18.24
N ASN A 106 -6.17 7.67 17.24
CA ASN A 106 -6.27 6.22 17.45
C ASN A 106 -5.74 5.37 16.28
N THR A 107 -5.17 5.97 15.25
CA THR A 107 -4.54 5.21 14.16
C THR A 107 -3.05 5.18 14.41
N GLU A 108 -2.43 4.00 14.39
CA GLU A 108 -0.98 3.91 14.57
C GLU A 108 -0.26 4.42 13.32
N PRO A 109 0.96 4.98 13.47
CA PRO A 109 1.79 5.33 12.33
C PRO A 109 2.11 4.08 11.51
N GLN A 110 1.93 4.17 10.20
CA GLN A 110 2.12 3.08 9.26
C GLN A 110 3.08 3.48 8.14
N VAL A 111 3.84 2.50 7.67
CA VAL A 111 4.64 2.57 6.47
C VAL A 111 3.90 1.84 5.36
N THR A 112 3.63 2.53 4.27
CA THR A 112 3.05 1.94 3.06
C THR A 112 4.15 1.74 2.03
N VAL A 113 4.43 0.49 1.68
CA VAL A 113 5.25 0.16 0.51
C VAL A 113 4.32 -0.05 -0.68
N SER A 114 4.64 0.53 -1.82
CA SER A 114 3.79 0.47 -3.00
C SER A 114 4.59 0.27 -4.29
N VAL A 115 3.96 -0.38 -5.26
CA VAL A 115 4.52 -0.67 -6.59
C VAL A 115 3.44 -0.45 -7.66
N PRO A 116 3.77 0.18 -8.80
CA PRO A 116 2.82 0.28 -9.90
C PRO A 116 2.63 -1.09 -10.56
N VAL A 117 1.42 -1.39 -10.98
CA VAL A 117 1.12 -2.54 -11.83
C VAL A 117 1.01 -2.03 -13.27
N ASP A 118 2.00 -2.35 -14.09
CA ASP A 118 2.06 -1.96 -15.50
C ASP A 118 2.10 -3.21 -16.39
N SER A 119 1.39 -3.19 -17.51
CA SER A 119 1.54 -4.19 -18.58
C SER A 119 1.24 -3.55 -19.93
N ASN A 120 1.98 -3.93 -20.97
CA ASN A 120 1.87 -3.36 -22.33
C ASN A 120 1.88 -1.82 -22.36
N ASN A 121 2.76 -1.21 -21.55
CA ASN A 121 2.88 0.24 -21.39
C ASN A 121 1.61 0.94 -20.85
N TYR A 122 0.67 0.17 -20.32
CA TYR A 122 -0.52 0.64 -19.62
C TYR A 122 -0.35 0.44 -18.11
N TRP A 123 -0.51 1.53 -17.37
CA TRP A 123 -0.53 1.51 -15.91
C TRP A 123 -1.91 1.05 -15.42
N TYR A 124 -2.06 -0.14 -14.89
CA TYR A 124 -3.37 -0.64 -14.44
C TYR A 124 -3.77 -0.04 -13.10
N GLY A 125 -2.81 0.07 -12.19
CA GLY A 125 -3.09 0.48 -10.83
C GLY A 125 -1.87 0.41 -9.94
N VAL A 126 -2.10 0.34 -8.63
CA VAL A 126 -1.05 0.28 -7.63
C VAL A 126 -1.36 -0.83 -6.65
N LEU A 127 -0.36 -1.66 -6.37
CA LEU A 127 -0.36 -2.57 -5.24
C LEU A 127 0.34 -1.88 -4.07
N GLY A 128 -0.36 -1.76 -2.94
CA GLY A 128 0.15 -1.17 -1.71
C GLY A 128 0.05 -2.16 -0.54
N MET A 129 1.04 -2.14 0.34
CA MET A 129 1.04 -2.88 1.59
C MET A 129 1.35 -1.93 2.75
N SER A 130 0.47 -1.88 3.73
CA SER A 130 0.61 -1.08 4.95
C SER A 130 1.14 -1.96 6.07
N ILE A 131 2.23 -1.50 6.67
CA ILE A 131 2.96 -2.16 7.75
C ILE A 131 2.97 -1.19 8.94
N PRO A 132 2.49 -1.59 10.13
CA PRO A 132 2.60 -0.77 11.33
C PRO A 132 4.07 -0.47 11.62
N VAL A 133 4.39 0.77 12.00
CA VAL A 133 5.77 1.14 12.36
C VAL A 133 6.27 0.28 13.52
N ARG A 134 5.42 -0.03 14.51
CA ARG A 134 5.75 -0.95 15.63
C ARG A 134 6.27 -2.31 15.14
N THR A 135 5.69 -2.86 14.07
CA THR A 135 6.05 -4.17 13.56
C THR A 135 7.35 -4.11 12.77
N MET A 136 7.55 -3.01 12.02
CA MET A 136 8.82 -2.72 11.35
C MET A 136 9.96 -2.56 12.36
N GLN A 137 9.72 -1.86 13.47
CA GLN A 137 10.69 -1.72 14.57
C GLN A 137 11.09 -3.08 15.14
N GLN A 138 10.11 -3.92 15.45
CA GLN A 138 10.36 -5.27 15.96
C GLN A 138 11.17 -6.10 14.96
N PHE A 139 10.84 -6.01 13.67
CA PHE A 139 11.61 -6.68 12.62
C PHE A 139 13.06 -6.22 12.58
N LEU A 140 13.31 -4.90 12.58
CA LEU A 140 14.66 -4.34 12.59
C LEU A 140 15.44 -4.73 13.85
N ARG A 141 14.79 -4.76 15.02
CA ARG A 141 15.40 -5.20 16.29
C ARG A 141 15.81 -6.66 16.26
N ASN A 142 14.96 -7.53 15.72
CA ASN A 142 15.26 -8.96 15.63
C ASN A 142 16.35 -9.27 14.59
N ALA A 143 16.54 -8.38 13.62
CA ALA A 143 17.62 -8.47 12.63
C ALA A 143 18.98 -8.01 13.17
N ILE A 144 19.05 -7.36 14.33
CA ILE A 144 20.32 -7.04 14.99
C ILE A 144 20.90 -8.34 15.54
N ASP A 145 21.99 -8.79 14.94
CA ASP A 145 22.82 -9.81 15.54
C ASP A 145 23.45 -9.25 16.83
N LYS A 146 23.46 -10.04 17.91
CA LYS A 146 23.81 -9.58 19.29
C LYS A 146 25.24 -9.02 19.44
N ASN A 147 26.03 -9.02 18.37
CA ASN A 147 27.43 -8.62 18.32
C ASN A 147 27.69 -7.37 17.46
N LEU A 148 26.66 -6.64 17.01
CA LEU A 148 26.82 -5.40 16.24
C LEU A 148 26.35 -4.20 17.08
N ASP A 149 27.30 -3.34 17.47
CA ASP A 149 27.05 -2.00 18.01
C ASP A 149 26.58 -1.07 16.87
N GLY A 150 25.40 -1.34 16.30
CA GLY A 150 24.85 -0.61 15.16
C GLY A 150 23.33 -0.42 15.26
N GLU A 151 22.86 0.75 14.84
CA GLU A 151 21.43 1.05 14.71
C GLU A 151 20.99 0.95 13.25
N TYR A 152 19.92 0.20 12.98
CA TYR A 152 19.27 0.22 11.68
C TYR A 152 18.23 1.34 11.65
N GLN A 153 18.42 2.29 10.74
CA GLN A 153 17.49 3.38 10.49
C GLN A 153 16.86 3.21 9.10
N LEU A 154 15.53 3.30 9.03
CA LEU A 154 14.77 3.21 7.80
C LEU A 154 14.36 4.61 7.36
N TYR A 155 14.61 4.94 6.10
CA TYR A 155 14.25 6.21 5.48
C TYR A 155 13.35 6.00 4.26
N ASP A 156 12.52 6.99 3.92
CA ASP A 156 11.82 7.00 2.64
C ASP A 156 12.72 7.52 1.51
N SER A 157 12.17 7.53 0.28
CA SER A 157 12.87 8.02 -0.90
C SER A 157 13.20 9.52 -0.88
N LYS A 158 12.67 10.27 0.10
CA LYS A 158 12.97 11.69 0.32
C LYS A 158 13.92 11.87 1.52
N LEU A 159 14.57 10.79 1.98
CA LEU A 159 15.44 10.76 3.16
C LEU A 159 14.73 11.19 4.44
N ARG A 160 13.41 11.05 4.53
CA ARG A 160 12.68 11.26 5.78
C ARG A 160 12.78 10.00 6.62
N PHE A 161 13.14 10.16 7.89
CA PHE A 161 13.23 9.06 8.84
C PHE A 161 11.86 8.41 9.04
N LEU A 162 11.77 7.09 8.90
CA LEU A 162 10.56 6.30 9.11
C LEU A 162 10.58 5.64 10.49
N THR A 163 11.67 4.94 10.80
CA THR A 163 11.82 4.25 12.08
C THR A 163 13.25 3.78 12.29
N SER A 164 13.63 3.47 13.52
CA SER A 164 14.88 2.77 13.81
C SER A 164 14.69 1.56 14.73
N SER A 165 15.77 0.80 14.90
CA SER A 165 15.85 -0.33 15.82
C SER A 165 16.02 0.08 17.29
N ASN A 166 16.41 1.32 17.59
CA ASN A 166 16.51 1.83 18.95
C ASN A 166 15.28 2.68 19.31
N SER A 167 14.73 2.47 20.51
CA SER A 167 13.56 3.21 21.01
C SER A 167 13.88 4.66 21.43
N ASP A 168 15.17 5.03 21.51
CA ASP A 168 15.63 6.32 22.01
C ASP A 168 15.72 7.43 20.96
N HIS A 169 15.31 7.19 19.71
CA HIS A 169 15.20 8.28 18.74
C HIS A 169 13.87 9.04 18.92
N PRO A 170 13.90 10.31 19.35
CA PRO A 170 12.69 11.09 19.52
C PRO A 170 12.05 11.29 18.15
N THR A 171 10.94 10.59 17.90
CA THR A 171 10.04 10.89 16.80
C THR A 171 9.52 12.31 16.97
N GLY A 172 10.09 13.24 16.21
CA GLY A 172 9.60 14.61 16.09
C GLY A 172 10.28 15.60 17.01
N LYS A 173 11.38 16.18 16.54
CA LYS A 173 11.59 17.64 16.41
C LYS A 173 12.92 17.87 15.67
N TYR A 174 12.95 18.92 14.85
CA TYR A 174 14.09 19.40 14.03
C TYR A 174 14.32 18.57 12.75
N PHE A 175 14.16 19.05 11.51
CA PHE A 175 14.07 20.38 10.91
C PHE A 175 12.95 20.45 9.86
#